data_AF-A0A971T7R6-F1
#
_entry.id   AF-A0A971T7R6-F1
#
_cell.length_a   1.000
_cell.length_b   1.000
_cell.length_c   1.000
_cell.angle_alpha   90.00
_cell.angle_beta   90.00
_cell.angle_gamma   90.00
#
_symmetry.space_group_name_H-M   'P 1'
#
loop_
_entity.id
_entity.type
_entity.pdbx_description
1 polymer ?
#
loop_
_entity_poly.entity_id
_entity_poly.type
_entity_poly.pdbx_seq_one_letter_code
_entity_poly.pdbx_strand_id
1 'polypeptide(L)'
;GEVILQASRLICDANPPARILEAGCGEAQIIGALVDAHGSPAGDQSSVGIDRDTKALTVAARQYPGIHFLEGDFTDPHLLLSLGKFDLLLLVNALHHVFSDAYAPELQEINVGLGKDNVRASFAKLAETLKPGGHLILFDGLEAPESPDTPIQLRFQTTQA
;
A
#
# COMPACT_ATOMS: atom_id res chain seq x y z
N GLY A 1 9.82 7.58 -9.12
CA GLY A 1 11.23 7.24 -9.43
C GLY A 1 11.85 6.41 -8.32
N GLU A 2 12.02 6.99 -7.13
CA GLU A 2 12.72 6.35 -6.01
C GLU A 2 12.04 5.09 -5.46
N VAL A 3 10.71 5.13 -5.26
CA VAL A 3 9.92 3.95 -4.82
C VAL A 3 10.15 2.76 -5.74
N ILE A 4 10.02 2.96 -7.05
CA ILE A 4 10.22 1.91 -8.07
C ILE A 4 11.66 1.36 -8.00
N LEU A 5 12.67 2.25 -7.85
CA LEU A 5 14.07 1.83 -7.77
C LEU A 5 14.34 0.97 -6.53
N GLN A 6 13.84 1.37 -5.36
CA GLN A 6 14.05 0.59 -4.12
C GLN A 6 13.29 -0.74 -4.17
N ALA A 7 12.03 -0.73 -4.63
CA ALA A 7 11.24 -1.93 -4.84
C ALA A 7 11.95 -2.90 -5.80
N SER A 8 12.47 -2.40 -6.92
CA SER A 8 13.20 -3.20 -7.90
C SER A 8 14.44 -3.87 -7.29
N ARG A 9 15.18 -3.18 -6.40
CA ARG A 9 16.35 -3.78 -5.73
C ARG A 9 15.93 -4.92 -4.80
N LEU A 10 14.90 -4.68 -3.98
CA LEU A 10 14.38 -5.70 -3.07
C LEU A 10 13.88 -6.95 -3.82
N ILE A 11 13.20 -6.77 -4.96
CA ILE A 11 12.73 -7.88 -5.80
C ILE A 11 13.91 -8.68 -6.36
N CYS A 12 14.95 -8.02 -6.86
CA CYS A 12 16.15 -8.69 -7.35
C CYS A 12 16.86 -9.49 -6.25
N ASP A 13 16.97 -8.94 -5.05
CA ASP A 13 17.63 -9.60 -3.91
C ASP A 13 16.84 -10.80 -3.38
N ALA A 14 15.49 -10.76 -3.50
CA ALA A 14 14.57 -11.78 -2.98
C ALA A 14 14.26 -12.94 -3.97
N ASN A 15 14.88 -12.95 -5.16
CA ASN A 15 14.68 -13.90 -6.25
C ASN A 15 13.28 -13.81 -6.92
N PRO A 16 13.15 -13.21 -8.12
CA PRO A 16 11.87 -12.99 -8.79
C PRO A 16 11.22 -14.29 -9.36
N PRO A 17 9.89 -14.28 -9.64
CA PRO A 17 8.98 -13.15 -9.50
C PRO A 17 8.46 -12.99 -8.07
N ALA A 18 8.44 -11.75 -7.57
CA ALA A 18 7.86 -11.41 -6.28
C ALA A 18 6.35 -11.19 -6.40
N ARG A 19 5.57 -11.66 -5.42
CA ARG A 19 4.15 -11.34 -5.33
C ARG A 19 3.97 -9.99 -4.64
N ILE A 20 3.40 -9.02 -5.34
CA ILE A 20 3.29 -7.63 -4.88
C ILE A 20 1.84 -7.30 -4.57
N LEU A 21 1.59 -6.61 -3.46
CA LEU A 21 0.32 -5.93 -3.17
C LEU A 21 0.55 -4.42 -3.22
N GLU A 22 -0.23 -3.70 -4.02
CA GLU A 22 -0.34 -2.23 -3.94
C GLU A 22 -1.74 -1.85 -3.46
N ALA A 23 -1.82 -1.23 -2.28
CA ALA A 23 -3.07 -0.75 -1.70
C ALA A 23 -3.24 0.75 -2.02
N GLY A 24 -4.36 1.10 -2.67
CA GLY A 24 -4.54 2.43 -3.26
C GLY A 24 -3.77 2.57 -4.58
N CYS A 25 -3.87 1.58 -5.47
CA CYS A 25 -3.01 1.50 -6.66
C CYS A 25 -3.36 2.49 -7.79
N GLY A 26 -4.56 3.09 -7.77
CA GLY A 26 -5.05 3.96 -8.84
C GLY A 26 -4.94 3.31 -10.22
N GLU A 27 -4.22 3.96 -11.14
CA GLU A 27 -3.94 3.44 -12.49
C GLU A 27 -2.76 2.44 -12.54
N ALA A 28 -2.26 2.01 -11.37
CA ALA A 28 -1.23 0.99 -11.20
C ALA A 28 0.15 1.32 -11.78
N GLN A 29 0.52 2.60 -11.86
CA GLN A 29 1.80 3.02 -12.44
C GLN A 29 3.02 2.44 -11.72
N ILE A 30 2.92 2.21 -10.40
CA ILE A 30 4.05 1.70 -9.60
C ILE A 30 4.11 0.17 -9.66
N ILE A 31 3.05 -0.55 -9.25
CA ILE A 31 3.02 -2.01 -9.36
C ILE A 31 3.15 -2.49 -10.80
N GLY A 32 2.54 -1.78 -11.75
CA GLY A 32 2.64 -2.03 -13.19
C GLY A 32 4.07 -2.00 -13.69
N ALA A 33 4.81 -0.92 -13.42
CA ALA A 33 6.22 -0.83 -13.80
C ALA A 33 7.09 -1.93 -13.18
N LEU A 34 6.79 -2.35 -11.94
CA LEU A 34 7.53 -3.42 -11.27
C LEU A 34 7.22 -4.79 -11.85
N VAL A 35 5.95 -5.08 -12.13
CA VAL A 35 5.53 -6.34 -12.75
C VAL A 35 6.01 -6.43 -14.20
N ASP A 36 6.01 -5.34 -14.95
CA ASP A 36 6.56 -5.31 -16.32
C ASP A 36 8.07 -5.61 -16.33
N ALA A 37 8.81 -5.13 -15.32
CA ALA A 37 10.25 -5.33 -15.24
C ALA A 37 10.66 -6.70 -14.68
N HIS A 38 9.92 -7.24 -13.71
CA HIS A 38 10.33 -8.41 -12.92
C HIS A 38 9.39 -9.61 -13.04
N GLY A 39 8.26 -9.44 -13.72
CA GLY A 39 7.18 -10.40 -13.78
C GLY A 39 6.30 -10.42 -12.53
N SER A 40 5.21 -11.17 -12.64
CA SER A 40 4.32 -11.54 -11.53
C SER A 40 4.20 -13.05 -11.51
N PRO A 41 4.01 -13.70 -10.34
CA PRO A 41 3.55 -15.08 -10.33
C PRO A 41 2.20 -15.21 -11.06
N ALA A 42 1.88 -16.41 -11.54
CA ALA A 42 0.67 -16.66 -12.33
C ALA A 42 -0.48 -17.20 -11.46
N GLY A 43 -1.70 -17.16 -12.02
CA GLY A 43 -2.92 -17.70 -11.39
C GLY A 43 -3.25 -17.00 -10.08
N ASP A 44 -3.73 -17.76 -9.10
CA ASP A 44 -4.16 -17.25 -7.78
C ASP A 44 -3.04 -16.61 -6.95
N GLN A 45 -1.79 -16.69 -7.43
CA GLN A 45 -0.62 -16.07 -6.80
C GLN A 45 -0.17 -14.79 -7.52
N SER A 46 -0.95 -14.26 -8.46
CA SER A 46 -0.63 -12.99 -9.10
C SER A 46 -0.49 -11.85 -8.12
N SER A 47 0.32 -10.87 -8.50
CA SER A 47 0.36 -9.56 -7.86
C SER A 47 -1.00 -8.88 -7.95
N VAL A 48 -1.32 -8.08 -6.94
CA VAL A 48 -2.65 -7.51 -6.72
C VAL A 48 -2.57 -6.00 -6.55
N GLY A 49 -3.42 -5.27 -7.26
CA GLY A 49 -3.71 -3.86 -7.00
C GLY A 49 -5.12 -3.70 -6.45
N ILE A 50 -5.28 -2.96 -5.33
CA ILE A 50 -6.59 -2.62 -4.77
C ILE A 50 -6.81 -1.12 -4.92
N ASP A 51 -7.99 -0.71 -5.38
CA ASP A 51 -8.43 0.69 -5.32
C ASP A 51 -9.96 0.81 -5.22
N ARG A 52 -10.46 1.94 -4.71
CA ARG A 52 -11.89 2.25 -4.68
C ARG A 52 -12.34 2.85 -6.03
N ASP A 53 -11.45 3.45 -6.81
CA ASP A 53 -11.77 4.07 -8.10
C ASP A 53 -11.81 3.05 -9.24
N THR A 54 -13.03 2.61 -9.56
CA THR A 54 -13.30 1.71 -10.70
C THR A 54 -12.83 2.22 -12.06
N LYS A 55 -12.77 3.54 -12.26
CA LYS A 55 -12.29 4.11 -13.53
C LYS A 55 -10.78 3.95 -13.64
N ALA A 56 -10.06 4.23 -12.56
CA ALA A 56 -8.61 4.03 -12.50
C ALA A 56 -8.25 2.55 -12.69
N LEU A 57 -8.97 1.64 -12.02
CA LEU A 57 -8.78 0.19 -12.19
C LEU A 57 -9.09 -0.29 -13.62
N THR A 58 -10.06 0.31 -14.30
CA THR A 58 -10.34 -0.01 -15.71
C THR A 58 -9.17 0.35 -16.62
N VAL A 59 -8.49 1.48 -16.36
CA VAL A 59 -7.28 1.88 -17.09
C VAL A 59 -6.13 0.92 -16.75
N ALA A 60 -5.91 0.66 -15.46
CA ALA A 60 -4.88 -0.24 -14.95
C ALA A 60 -4.98 -1.64 -15.57
N ALA A 61 -6.18 -2.24 -15.58
CA ALA A 61 -6.42 -3.58 -16.12
C ALA A 61 -6.15 -3.68 -17.63
N ARG A 62 -6.34 -2.59 -18.39
CA ARG A 62 -6.01 -2.54 -19.82
C ARG A 62 -4.51 -2.42 -20.06
N GLN A 63 -3.81 -1.67 -19.20
CA GLN A 63 -2.37 -1.45 -19.32
C GLN A 63 -1.55 -2.64 -18.82
N TYR A 64 -1.99 -3.29 -17.74
CA TYR A 64 -1.24 -4.31 -17.02
C TYR A 64 -2.06 -5.60 -16.85
N PRO A 65 -2.30 -6.38 -17.94
CA PRO A 65 -3.15 -7.58 -17.90
C PRO A 65 -2.57 -8.73 -17.06
N GLY A 66 -1.29 -8.66 -16.67
CA GLY A 66 -0.64 -9.63 -15.79
C GLY A 66 -0.88 -9.41 -14.30
N ILE A 67 -1.63 -8.37 -13.93
CA ILE A 67 -1.95 -8.00 -12.54
C ILE A 67 -3.43 -8.26 -12.28
N HIS A 68 -3.72 -8.75 -11.08
CA HIS A 68 -5.10 -8.89 -10.63
C HIS A 68 -5.55 -7.60 -9.93
N PHE A 69 -6.57 -6.94 -10.46
CA PHE A 69 -7.12 -5.72 -9.90
C PHE A 69 -8.42 -5.99 -9.16
N LEU A 70 -8.53 -5.42 -7.96
CA LEU A 70 -9.69 -5.55 -7.09
C LEU A 70 -10.26 -4.18 -6.74
N GLU A 71 -11.53 -3.98 -7.09
CA GLU A 71 -12.29 -2.87 -6.53
C GLU A 71 -12.56 -3.16 -5.06
N GLY A 72 -12.16 -2.23 -4.19
CA GLY A 72 -12.44 -2.38 -2.77
C GLY A 72 -11.71 -1.38 -1.90
N ASP A 73 -12.09 -1.42 -0.63
CA ASP A 73 -11.43 -0.67 0.43
C ASP A 73 -10.31 -1.52 1.01
N PHE A 74 -9.05 -1.09 0.85
CA PHE A 74 -7.90 -1.80 1.42
C PHE A 74 -7.88 -1.79 2.96
N THR A 75 -8.77 -1.05 3.61
CA THR A 75 -8.98 -1.10 5.07
C THR A 75 -9.96 -2.22 5.49
N ASP A 76 -10.66 -2.86 4.55
CA ASP A 76 -11.56 -3.99 4.84
C ASP A 76 -10.76 -5.26 5.20
N PRO A 77 -10.85 -5.75 6.44
CA PRO A 77 -10.14 -6.95 6.85
C PRO A 77 -10.58 -8.21 6.09
N HIS A 78 -11.84 -8.30 5.67
CA HIS A 78 -12.33 -9.47 4.93
C HIS A 78 -11.71 -9.55 3.53
N LEU A 79 -11.61 -8.40 2.85
CA LEU A 79 -10.88 -8.29 1.60
C LEU A 79 -9.43 -8.75 1.79
N LEU A 80 -8.68 -8.14 2.72
CA LEU A 80 -7.26 -8.47 2.93
C LEU A 80 -7.01 -9.95 3.28
N LEU A 81 -7.87 -10.56 4.11
CA LEU A 81 -7.73 -11.97 4.51
C LEU A 81 -7.89 -12.94 3.34
N SER A 82 -8.67 -12.58 2.32
CA SER A 82 -8.89 -13.42 1.14
C SER A 82 -7.69 -13.50 0.20
N LEU A 83 -6.74 -12.57 0.31
CA LEU A 83 -5.65 -12.39 -0.67
C LEU A 83 -4.41 -13.24 -0.39
N GLY A 84 -4.31 -13.85 0.79
CA GLY A 84 -3.13 -14.58 1.22
C GLY A 84 -1.99 -13.63 1.59
N LYS A 85 -0.74 -14.03 1.29
CA LYS A 85 0.46 -13.28 1.68
C LYS A 85 1.29 -12.82 0.48
N PHE A 86 2.06 -11.74 0.69
CA PHE A 86 2.85 -11.04 -0.33
C PHE A 86 4.32 -10.91 0.07
N ASP A 87 5.20 -10.88 -0.92
CA ASP A 87 6.63 -10.64 -0.73
C ASP A 87 6.93 -9.15 -0.58
N LEU A 88 6.12 -8.31 -1.24
CA LEU A 88 6.22 -6.85 -1.20
C LEU A 88 4.85 -6.21 -1.03
N LEU A 89 4.73 -5.30 -0.07
CA LEU A 89 3.58 -4.41 0.11
C LEU A 89 4.00 -2.98 -0.26
N LEU A 90 3.20 -2.33 -1.09
CA LEU A 90 3.36 -0.94 -1.51
C LEU A 90 2.22 -0.10 -0.93
N LEU A 91 2.58 0.92 -0.16
CA LEU A 91 1.69 1.97 0.33
C LEU A 91 2.22 3.30 -0.19
N VAL A 92 1.75 3.69 -1.37
CA VAL A 92 2.20 4.90 -2.05
C VAL A 92 1.04 5.87 -2.12
N ASN A 93 1.11 6.97 -1.36
CA ASN A 93 0.09 8.02 -1.33
C ASN A 93 -1.33 7.45 -1.07
N ALA A 94 -1.46 6.57 -0.07
CA ALA A 94 -2.69 5.81 0.17
C ALA A 94 -3.26 6.04 1.58
N LEU A 95 -2.43 6.06 2.63
CA LEU A 95 -2.86 6.16 4.02
C LEU A 95 -3.40 7.54 4.36
N HIS A 96 -3.00 8.60 3.66
CA HIS A 96 -3.60 9.92 3.88
C HIS A 96 -5.09 9.98 3.50
N HIS A 97 -5.56 9.09 2.61
CA HIS A 97 -7.00 8.94 2.36
C HIS A 97 -7.70 8.32 3.59
N VAL A 98 -7.10 7.30 4.21
CA VAL A 98 -7.62 6.69 5.45
C VAL A 98 -7.68 7.72 6.60
N PHE A 99 -6.68 8.59 6.70
CA PHE A 99 -6.70 9.70 7.65
C PHE A 99 -7.83 10.68 7.33
N SER A 100 -8.02 11.00 6.05
CA SER A 100 -9.04 11.95 5.58
C SER A 100 -10.47 11.44 5.74
N ASP A 101 -10.68 10.11 5.72
CA ASP A 101 -11.98 9.48 5.97
C ASP A 101 -12.52 9.76 7.39
N ALA A 102 -11.68 10.27 8.30
CA ALA A 102 -12.09 10.74 9.63
C ALA A 102 -12.66 12.18 9.64
N TYR A 103 -13.05 12.72 8.49
CA TYR A 103 -13.74 14.02 8.42
C TYR A 103 -15.03 14.01 9.22
N ALA A 104 -15.18 14.99 10.12
CA ALA A 104 -16.36 15.17 10.97
C ALA A 104 -17.17 16.37 10.44
N PRO A 105 -18.30 16.14 9.73
CA PRO A 105 -19.10 17.22 9.16
C PRO A 105 -19.58 18.25 10.19
N GLU A 106 -19.84 17.81 11.42
CA GLU A 106 -20.27 18.63 12.54
C GLU A 106 -19.19 19.59 13.06
N LEU A 107 -17.91 19.23 12.89
CA LEU A 107 -16.77 20.08 13.25
C LEU A 107 -16.20 20.84 12.04
N GLN A 108 -16.61 20.47 10.82
CA GLN A 108 -16.05 20.95 9.54
C GLN A 108 -14.52 20.77 9.44
N GLU A 109 -13.99 19.77 10.12
CA GLU A 109 -12.57 19.46 10.17
C GLU A 109 -12.34 17.94 10.27
N ILE A 110 -11.09 17.52 10.11
CA ILE A 110 -10.70 16.13 10.36
C ILE A 110 -10.66 15.89 11.87
N ASN A 111 -11.33 14.83 12.33
CA ASN A 111 -11.10 14.31 13.66
C ASN A 111 -9.72 13.62 13.69
N VAL A 112 -8.69 14.37 14.08
CA VAL A 112 -7.29 13.92 14.06
C VAL A 112 -7.06 12.66 14.89
N GLY A 113 -7.74 12.53 16.03
CA GLY A 113 -7.63 11.34 16.89
C GLY A 113 -8.13 10.08 16.17
N LEU A 114 -9.34 10.15 15.61
CA LEU A 114 -9.92 9.06 14.84
C LEU A 114 -9.09 8.75 13.58
N GLY A 115 -8.63 9.77 12.86
CA GLY A 115 -7.78 9.60 11.67
C GLY A 115 -6.49 8.84 11.99
N LYS A 116 -5.82 9.18 13.10
CA LYS A 116 -4.61 8.47 13.57
C LYS A 116 -4.91 7.02 13.95
N ASP A 117 -6.05 6.77 14.59
CA ASP A 117 -6.47 5.42 14.97
C ASP A 117 -6.82 4.57 13.75
N ASN A 118 -7.51 5.13 12.75
CA ASN A 118 -7.83 4.48 11.48
C ASN A 118 -6.55 4.09 10.71
N VAL A 119 -5.60 5.03 10.58
CA VAL A 119 -4.30 4.74 9.93
C VAL A 119 -3.56 3.63 10.67
N ARG A 120 -3.50 3.69 12.01
CA ARG A 120 -2.83 2.66 12.81
C ARG A 120 -3.45 1.28 12.61
N ALA A 121 -4.78 1.19 12.68
CA ALA A 121 -5.49 -0.07 12.51
C ALA A 121 -5.33 -0.64 11.10
N SER A 122 -5.48 0.21 10.08
CA SER A 122 -5.33 -0.18 8.67
C SER A 122 -3.91 -0.62 8.36
N PHE A 123 -2.91 0.14 8.81
CA PHE A 123 -1.50 -0.21 8.65
C PHE A 123 -1.16 -1.55 9.29
N ALA A 124 -1.63 -1.79 10.53
CA ALA A 124 -1.39 -3.06 11.21
C ALA A 124 -1.98 -4.24 10.42
N LYS A 125 -3.18 -4.08 9.86
CA LYS A 125 -3.85 -5.11 9.05
C LYS A 125 -3.18 -5.34 7.70
N LEU A 126 -2.76 -4.28 7.02
CA LEU A 126 -1.97 -4.38 5.79
C LEU A 126 -0.63 -5.07 6.05
N ALA A 127 0.06 -4.75 7.15
CA ALA A 127 1.32 -5.40 7.50
C ALA A 127 1.14 -6.92 7.73
N GLU A 128 -0.02 -7.37 8.20
CA GLU A 128 -0.33 -8.80 8.32
C GLU A 128 -0.34 -9.52 6.96
N THR A 129 -0.52 -8.83 5.82
CA THR A 129 -0.48 -9.47 4.49
C THR A 129 0.93 -9.80 4.01
N LEU A 130 1.98 -9.41 4.73
CA LEU A 130 3.36 -9.76 4.38
C LEU A 130 3.71 -11.19 4.78
N LYS A 131 4.49 -11.86 3.94
CA LYS A 131 5.20 -13.09 4.30
C LYS A 131 6.27 -12.79 5.36
N PRO A 132 6.69 -13.79 6.16
CA PRO A 132 7.92 -13.67 6.94
C PRO A 132 9.10 -13.29 6.03
N GLY A 133 9.80 -12.21 6.36
CA GLY A 133 10.89 -11.67 5.53
C GLY A 133 10.44 -10.82 4.32
N GLY A 134 9.14 -10.63 4.14
CA GLY A 134 8.59 -9.70 3.15
C GLY A 134 8.86 -8.24 3.52
N HIS A 135 8.78 -7.37 2.53
CA HIS A 135 9.10 -5.96 2.69
C HIS A 135 7.88 -5.06 2.50
N LEU A 136 7.84 -3.97 3.25
CA LEU A 136 6.91 -2.86 3.04
C LEU A 136 7.70 -1.66 2.49
N ILE A 137 7.18 -1.03 1.45
CA ILE A 137 7.59 0.31 1.06
C ILE A 137 6.42 1.26 1.32
N LEU A 138 6.66 2.22 2.21
CA LEU A 138 5.74 3.30 2.54
C LEU A 138 6.28 4.61 1.96
N PHE A 139 5.50 5.24 1.11
CA PHE A 139 5.75 6.58 0.58
C PHE A 139 4.46 7.37 0.72
N ASP A 140 4.35 8.20 1.74
CA ASP A 140 3.13 8.95 2.02
C ASP A 140 3.44 10.29 2.71
N GLY A 141 2.42 11.13 2.84
CA GLY A 141 2.50 12.37 3.59
C GLY A 141 2.75 12.11 5.08
N LEU A 142 3.53 12.98 5.70
CA LEU A 142 3.87 12.89 7.11
C LEU A 142 3.47 14.16 7.83
N GLU A 143 2.61 14.02 8.83
CA GLU A 143 2.29 15.11 9.75
C GLU A 143 3.44 15.27 10.75
N ALA A 144 4.15 16.39 10.68
CA ALA A 144 5.17 16.77 11.65
C ALA A 144 4.66 17.95 12.50
N PRO A 145 4.93 17.98 13.82
CA PRO A 145 4.54 19.09 14.69
C PRO A 145 5.34 20.37 14.43
N GLU A 146 6.42 20.30 13.64
CA GLU A 146 7.35 21.39 13.36
C GLU A 146 7.41 21.73 11.87
N SER A 147 8.22 22.74 11.52
CA SER A 147 8.47 23.14 10.12
C SER A 147 8.84 21.93 9.24
N PRO A 148 8.41 21.90 7.96
CA PRO A 148 8.81 20.86 7.00
C PRO A 148 10.33 20.68 6.87
N ASP A 149 11.11 21.72 7.18
CA ASP A 149 12.57 21.72 7.10
C ASP A 149 13.24 21.11 8.34
N THR A 150 12.50 20.82 9.42
CA THR A 150 13.06 20.21 10.62
C THR A 150 13.25 18.70 10.38
N PRO A 151 14.47 18.15 10.57
CA PRO A 151 14.68 16.72 10.59
C PRO A 151 13.84 16.06 11.69
N ILE A 152 13.05 15.07 11.30
CA ILE A 152 12.22 14.29 12.21
C ILE A 152 12.89 12.95 12.53
N GLN A 153 12.67 12.46 13.76
CA GLN A 153 13.11 11.14 14.16
C GLN A 153 11.94 10.15 14.12
N LEU A 154 12.04 9.16 13.24
CA LEU A 154 11.11 8.02 13.22
C LEU A 154 11.61 6.93 14.17
N ARG A 155 10.74 6.46 15.07
CA ARG A 155 10.99 5.26 15.88
C ARG A 155 9.98 4.20 15.51
N PHE A 156 10.48 3.06 15.06
CA PHE A 156 9.66 1.87 14.85
C PHE A 156 9.52 1.14 16.18
N GLN A 157 8.28 0.94 16.63
CA GLN A 157 7.99 0.07 17.76
C GLN A 157 7.66 -1.32 17.21
N THR A 158 8.43 -2.32 17.62
CA THR A 158 8.06 -3.72 17.39
C THR A 158 7.13 -4.16 18.51
N THR A 159 6.21 -5.08 18.22
CA THR A 159 5.33 -5.72 19.21
C THR A 159 6.05 -6.75 20.10
N GLN A 160 7.40 -6.79 20.08
CA GLN A 160 8.15 -7.64 21.00
C GLN A 160 8.21 -7.00 22.39
N ALA A 161 7.32 -7.48 23.25
CA ALA A 161 7.49 -7.52 24.71
C ALA A 161 7.88 -8.95 25.12
#